data_AF-A0A5P9P4A8-F1
#
_entry.id   AF-A0A5P9P4A8-F1
#
_cell.length_a   1.000
_cell.length_b   1.000
_cell.length_c   1.000
_cell.angle_alpha   90.00
_cell.angle_beta   90.00
_cell.angle_gamma   90.00
#
_symmetry.space_group_name_H-M   'P 1'
#
loop_
_entity.id
_entity.type
_entity.pdbx_description
1 polymer ?
#
loop_
_entity_poly.entity_id
_entity_poly.type
_entity_poly.pdbx_seq_one_letter_code
_entity_poly.pdbx_strand_id
1 'polypeptide(L)' 'MGSAMSLPRTPIEWYMLGPVLIVLNIIVLLATGHTLPAAIAMGAFYGLAMALVLVIAATVWNTLRETKESADAESAE' A
#
# COMPACT_ATOMS: atom_id res chain seq x y z
N MET A 1 9.75 16.18 -24.76
CA MET A 1 8.65 16.59 -23.86
C MET A 1 8.50 15.48 -22.84
N GLY A 2 9.14 15.63 -21.68
CA GLY A 2 8.98 14.66 -20.59
C GLY A 2 7.59 14.84 -20.01
N SER A 3 6.68 13.92 -20.33
CA SER A 3 5.41 13.82 -19.63
C SER A 3 5.74 13.50 -18.17
N ALA A 4 5.73 14.54 -17.35
CA ALA A 4 5.64 14.42 -15.91
C ALA A 4 4.35 13.65 -15.63
N MET A 5 4.47 12.32 -15.53
CA MET A 5 3.48 11.48 -14.90
C MET A 5 3.38 12.03 -13.48
N SER A 6 2.41 12.91 -13.25
CA SER A 6 2.11 13.49 -11.95
C SER A 6 1.70 12.31 -11.07
N LEU A 7 2.66 11.72 -10.36
CA LEU A 7 2.39 10.67 -9.39
C LEU A 7 1.25 11.15 -8.49
N PRO A 8 0.11 10.44 -8.47
CA PRO A 8 -1.08 10.90 -7.78
C PRO A 8 -0.83 10.88 -6.26
N ARG A 9 -0.84 12.08 -5.66
CA ARG A 9 -0.64 12.37 -4.24
C ARG A 9 0.78 11.99 -3.76
N THR A 10 1.34 12.85 -2.92
CA THR A 10 2.78 12.90 -2.62
C THR A 10 3.39 11.49 -2.40
N PRO A 11 4.47 11.11 -3.11
CA PRO A 11 5.12 9.80 -2.95
C PRO A 11 5.40 9.43 -1.49
N ILE A 12 5.56 10.43 -0.63
CA ILE A 12 5.78 10.30 0.81
C ILE A 12 4.66 9.56 1.56
N GLU A 13 3.40 9.66 1.13
CA GLU A 13 2.28 8.95 1.78
C GLU A 13 2.41 7.43 1.63
N TRP A 14 2.88 6.98 0.47
CA TRP A 14 3.17 5.56 0.22
C TRP A 14 4.40 5.06 0.98
N TYR A 15 5.42 5.91 1.15
CA TYR A 15 6.56 5.59 2.01
C TYR A 15 6.17 5.46 3.48
N MET A 16 5.18 6.23 3.94
CA MET A 16 4.72 6.18 5.33
C MET A 16 3.74 5.02 5.61
N LEU A 17 3.15 4.41 4.58
CA LEU A 17 2.17 3.35 4.72
C LEU A 17 2.70 2.15 5.54
N GLY A 18 3.91 1.68 5.21
CA GLY A 18 4.56 0.57 5.93
C GLY A 18 4.76 0.87 7.42
N PRO A 19 5.51 1.93 7.78
CA PRO A 19 5.70 2.34 9.17
C PRO A 19 4.39 2.56 9.94
N VAL A 20 3.38 3.19 9.31
CA VAL A 20 2.08 3.41 9.92
C VAL A 20 1.39 2.09 10.25
N LEU A 21 1.37 1.14 9.30
CA LEU A 21 0.74 -0.18 9.51
C LEU A 21 1.44 -0.99 10.59
N ILE A 22 2.76 -0.88 10.71
CA ILE A 22 3.54 -1.49 11.79
C ILE A 22 3.11 -0.91 13.14
N VAL A 23 3.14 0.42 13.29
CA VAL A 23 2.80 1.09 14.55
C VAL A 23 1.36 0.77 14.95
N LEU A 24 0.44 0.79 14.00
CA LEU A 24 -0.98 0.50 14.25
C LEU A 24 -1.19 -0.95 14.68
N ASN A 25 -0.48 -1.91 14.07
CA ASN A 25 -0.50 -3.31 14.52
C ASN A 25 0.07 -3.46 15.95
N ILE A 26 1.19 -2.82 16.25
CA ILE A 26 1.79 -2.86 17.59
C ILE A 26 0.79 -2.36 18.64
N ILE A 27 0.11 -1.23 18.36
CA ILE A 27 -0.90 -0.67 19.26
C ILE A 27 -2.06 -1.66 19.50
N VAL A 28 -2.55 -2.32 18.44
CA VAL A 28 -3.61 -3.33 18.56
C VAL A 28 -3.15 -4.55 19.36
N LEU A 29 -1.92 -5.01 19.16
CA LEU A 29 -1.36 -6.14 19.90
C LEU A 29 -1.20 -5.80 21.39
N LEU A 30 -0.75 -4.59 21.70
CA LEU A 30 -0.69 -4.11 23.09
C LEU A 30 -2.09 -3.98 23.71
N ALA A 31 -3.06 -3.46 22.97
CA ALA A 31 -4.44 -3.34 23.43
C ALA A 31 -5.11 -4.71 23.69
N THR A 32 -4.67 -5.77 22.99
CA THR A 32 -5.16 -7.14 23.17
C THR A 32 -4.37 -7.94 24.23
N GLY A 33 -3.45 -7.29 24.94
CA GLY A 33 -2.75 -7.88 26.08
C GLY A 33 -1.45 -8.63 25.73
N HIS A 34 -0.91 -8.47 24.53
CA HIS A 34 0.40 -9.03 24.20
C HIS A 34 1.52 -8.30 24.93
N THR A 35 2.59 -9.03 25.27
CA THR A 35 3.79 -8.42 25.84
C THR A 35 4.48 -7.52 24.82
N LEU A 36 5.14 -6.47 25.28
CA LEU A 36 5.79 -5.49 24.41
C LEU A 36 6.76 -6.12 23.37
N PRO A 37 7.62 -7.09 23.72
CA PRO A 37 8.51 -7.71 22.74
C PRO A 37 7.75 -8.49 21.67
N ALA A 38 6.68 -9.21 22.06
CA ALA A 38 5.84 -9.96 21.14
C ALA A 38 5.06 -9.03 20.20
N ALA A 39 4.52 -7.94 20.75
CA ALA A 39 3.79 -6.93 19.98
C ALA A 39 4.67 -6.27 18.92
N ILE A 40 5.92 -5.95 19.24
CA ILE A 40 6.89 -5.36 18.29
C ILE A 40 7.22 -6.35 17.17
N ALA A 41 7.58 -7.60 17.50
CA ALA A 41 7.97 -8.59 16.51
C ALA A 41 6.81 -8.94 15.56
N MET A 42 5.63 -9.24 16.11
CA MET A 42 4.44 -9.55 15.33
C MET A 42 3.94 -8.33 14.56
N GLY A 43 3.92 -7.16 15.18
CA GLY A 43 3.45 -5.94 14.54
C GLY A 43 4.34 -5.49 13.38
N ALA A 44 5.66 -5.65 13.49
CA ALA A 44 6.57 -5.44 12.38
C ALA A 44 6.33 -6.44 11.24
N PHE A 45 6.20 -7.72 11.55
CA PHE A 45 6.00 -8.77 10.55
C PHE A 45 4.67 -8.61 9.80
N TYR A 46 3.55 -8.57 10.54
CA TYR A 46 2.21 -8.46 9.95
C TYR A 46 1.95 -7.08 9.35
N GLY A 47 2.47 -6.00 9.95
CA GLY A 47 2.37 -4.65 9.40
C GLY A 47 3.06 -4.52 8.04
N LEU A 48 4.27 -5.07 7.89
CA LEU A 48 4.99 -5.09 6.61
C LEU A 48 4.32 -6.02 5.58
N ALA A 49 3.87 -7.20 6.00
CA ALA A 49 3.16 -8.11 5.11
C ALA A 49 1.89 -7.46 4.53
N MET A 50 1.12 -6.76 5.38
CA MET A 50 -0.08 -6.05 4.95
C MET A 50 0.24 -4.89 4.00
N ALA A 51 1.33 -4.15 4.26
CA ALA A 51 1.80 -3.11 3.35
C ALA A 51 2.14 -3.66 1.96
N LEU A 52 2.82 -4.81 1.88
CA LEU A 52 3.13 -5.48 0.62
C LEU A 52 1.86 -5.86 -0.14
N VAL A 53 0.87 -6.45 0.54
CA VAL A 53 -0.40 -6.82 -0.07
C VAL A 53 -1.12 -5.61 -0.65
N LEU A 54 -1.15 -4.49 0.08
CA LEU A 54 -1.78 -3.25 -0.40
C LEU A 54 -1.06 -2.66 -1.61
N VAL A 55 0.27 -2.71 -1.65
CA VAL A 55 1.05 -2.26 -2.82
C VAL A 55 0.76 -3.13 -4.05
N ILE A 56 0.70 -4.45 -3.88
CA ILE A 56 0.34 -5.38 -4.97
C ILE A 56 -1.07 -5.09 -5.46
N ALA A 57 -2.04 -4.96 -4.55
CA ALA A 57 -3.42 -4.67 -4.91
C ALA A 57 -3.56 -3.32 -5.65
N ALA A 58 -2.88 -2.28 -5.18
CA ALA A 58 -2.85 -0.98 -5.83
C ALA A 58 -2.22 -1.05 -7.22
N THR A 59 -1.13 -1.81 -7.37
CA THR A 59 -0.46 -2.03 -8.66
C THR A 59 -1.38 -2.74 -9.64
N VAL A 60 -1.97 -3.87 -9.24
CA VAL A 60 -2.91 -4.64 -10.06
C VAL A 60 -4.09 -3.77 -10.46
N TRP A 61 -4.66 -3.01 -9.53
CA TRP A 61 -5.77 -2.11 -9.81
C TRP A 61 -5.41 -1.04 -10.85
N ASN A 62 -4.23 -0.43 -10.72
CA ASN A 62 -3.76 0.58 -11.67
C ASN A 62 -3.55 -0.04 -13.07
N THR A 63 -2.89 -1.20 -13.13
CA THR A 63 -2.67 -1.92 -14.39
C THR A 63 -3.97 -2.30 -15.07
N LEU A 64 -4.96 -2.82 -14.34
CA LEU A 64 -6.25 -3.19 -14.93
C LEU A 64 -7.04 -1.98 -15.45
N ARG A 65 -6.92 -0.82 -14.80
CA ARG A 65 -7.56 0.42 -15.25
C ARG A 65 -6.92 0.98 -16.51
N GLU A 66 -5.59 1.00 -16.58
CA GLU A 66 -4.87 1.45 -17.78
C GLU A 66 -5.19 0.56 -19.00
N THR A 67 -5.28 -0.76 -18.82
CA THR A 67 -5.67 -1.68 -19.91
C THR A 67 -7.09 -1.40 -20.41
N LYS A 68 -8.03 -1.11 -19.50
CA LYS A 68 -9.41 -0.78 -19.87
C LYS A 68 -9.49 0.52 -20.68
N GLU A 69 -8.81 1.56 -20.21
CA GLU A 69 -8.78 2.86 -20.90
C GLU A 69 -8.18 2.76 -22.31
N SER A 70 -7.15 1.91 -22.48
CA SER A 70 -6.54 1.65 -23.78
C SER A 70 -7.49 0.91 -24.73
N ALA A 71 -8.25 -0.07 -24.23
CA ALA A 71 -9.21 -0.83 -25.03
C ALA A 71 -10.43 0.01 -25.48
N ASP A 72 -10.90 0.92 -24.60
CA ASP A 72 -12.00 1.83 -24.91
C ASP A 72 -11.58 2.87 -25.98
N ALA A 73 -10.31 3.29 -25.99
CA ALA A 73 -9.76 4.19 -27.01
C ALA A 73 -9.62 3.52 -28.39
N GLU A 74 -9.19 2.26 -28.44
CA GLU A 74 -9.00 1.50 -29.69
C GLU A 74 -10.33 1.09 -30.35
N SER A 75 -11.43 0.95 -29.58
CA SER A 75 -12.77 0.71 -30.14
C SER A 75 -13.49 1.97 -30.65
N ALA A 76 -12.93 3.16 -30.41
CA ALA A 76 -13.52 4.43 -30.82
C ALA A 76 -12.95 4.98 -32.15
N GLU A 77 -11.93 4.33 -32.71
CA GLU A 77 -11.38 4.56 -34.07
C GLU A 77 -12.02 3.63 -35.11
#